data_AF-A0A0F9KHV4-F1
#
_entry.id   AF-A0A0F9KHV4-F1
#
_cell.length_a   1.000
_cell.length_b   1.000
_cell.length_c   1.000
_cell.angle_alpha   90.00
_cell.angle_beta   90.00
_cell.angle_gamma   90.00
#
_symmetry.space_group_name_H-M   'P 1'
#
loop_
_entity.id
_entity.type
_entity.pdbx_description
1 polymer ?
#
loop_
_entity_poly.entity_id
_entity_poly.type
_entity_poly.pdbx_seq_one_letter_code
_entity_poly.pdbx_strand_id
1 'polypeptide(L)' 'MEYSTFLGGSSLEVASGIVIDDSGHVYITGGTWSSNFPTTAGIYNEIFNTNIDVFVCKLSMLPKSH' A
#
# COMPACT_ATOMS: atom_id res chain seq x y z
N MET A 1 4.07 11.57 -15.18
CA MET A 1 2.88 11.78 -14.33
C MET A 1 3.38 11.91 -12.91
N GLU A 2 2.91 12.91 -12.18
CA GLU A 2 3.24 13.07 -10.76
C GLU A 2 2.18 12.32 -9.94
N TYR A 3 2.62 11.50 -8.99
CA TYR A 3 1.74 10.76 -8.09
C TYR A 3 1.84 11.38 -6.71
N SER A 4 0.69 11.70 -6.12
CA SER A 4 0.57 12.12 -4.74
C SER A 4 -0.75 11.60 -4.19
N THR A 5 -0.66 10.81 -3.14
CA THR A 5 -1.81 10.36 -2.33
C THR A 5 -1.30 10.07 -0.92
N PHE A 6 -2.21 9.98 0.04
CA PHE A 6 -1.88 9.55 1.39
C PHE A 6 -2.04 8.03 1.49
N LEU A 7 -0.96 7.33 1.84
CA LEU A 7 -0.93 5.89 2.08
C LEU A 7 -0.38 5.65 3.50
N GLY A 8 -1.26 5.26 4.41
CA GLY A 8 -0.94 5.04 5.82
C GLY A 8 -2.19 5.03 6.68
N GLY A 9 -2.05 4.61 7.94
CA GLY A 9 -3.14 4.56 8.90
C GLY A 9 -2.95 5.54 10.07
N SER A 10 -3.38 5.13 11.25
CA SER A 10 -3.38 5.93 12.49
C SER A 10 -2.05 5.93 13.25
N SER A 11 -1.09 5.12 12.84
CA SER A 11 0.19 4.88 13.51
C SER A 11 1.35 4.90 12.50
N LEU A 12 2.47 4.27 12.83
CA LEU A 12 3.68 4.27 12.01
C LEU A 12 3.58 3.28 10.83
N GLU A 13 4.02 3.74 9.67
CA GLU A 13 4.34 2.91 8.51
C GLU A 13 5.81 3.06 8.11
N VAL A 14 6.43 1.94 7.75
CA VAL A 14 7.79 1.92 7.20
C VAL A 14 7.79 1.21 5.86
N ALA A 15 8.06 1.95 4.80
CA ALA A 15 8.33 1.38 3.48
C ALA A 15 9.74 0.79 3.43
N SER A 16 9.84 -0.43 2.90
CA SER A 16 11.08 -1.21 2.83
C SER A 16 11.55 -1.45 1.39
N GLY A 17 10.64 -1.42 0.41
CA GLY A 17 10.94 -1.67 -0.98
C GLY A 17 9.93 -1.02 -1.92
N ILE A 18 10.41 -0.66 -3.10
CA ILE A 18 9.61 -0.11 -4.20
C ILE A 18 10.08 -0.71 -5.53
N VAL A 19 9.14 -1.15 -6.35
CA VAL A 19 9.39 -1.60 -7.73
C VAL A 19 8.30 -1.06 -8.66
N ILE A 20 8.65 -0.93 -9.94
CA ILE A 20 7.73 -0.49 -10.99
C ILE A 20 7.71 -1.58 -12.06
N ASP A 21 6.52 -2.02 -12.48
CA ASP A 21 6.38 -2.97 -13.59
C ASP A 21 6.38 -2.27 -14.96
N ASP A 22 6.48 -3.05 -16.04
CA ASP A 22 6.50 -2.52 -17.42
C ASP A 22 5.19 -1.80 -17.82
N SER A 23 4.12 -1.99 -17.06
CA SER A 23 2.84 -1.29 -17.23
C SER A 23 2.77 0.01 -16.42
N GLY A 24 3.83 0.35 -15.68
CA GLY A 24 3.93 1.55 -14.85
C GLY A 24 3.20 1.46 -13.52
N HIS A 25 2.77 0.27 -13.08
CA HIS A 25 2.24 0.10 -11.73
C HIS A 25 3.38 0.15 -10.72
N VAL A 26 3.15 0.85 -9.60
CA VAL A 26 4.11 0.94 -8.51
C VAL A 26 3.70 -0.05 -7.42
N TYR A 27 4.64 -0.87 -6.96
CA TYR A 27 4.44 -1.79 -5.84
C TYR A 27 5.32 -1.34 -4.68
N ILE A 28 4.74 -1.22 -3.50
CA ILE A 28 5.42 -0.82 -2.27
C ILE A 28 5.21 -1.91 -1.22
N THR A 29 6.29 -2.33 -0.58
CA THR A 29 6.25 -3.29 0.53
C THR A 29 6.75 -2.66 1.82
N GLY A 30 6.20 -3.07 2.96
CA GLY A 30 6.60 -2.50 4.23
C GLY A 30 5.92 -3.12 5.43
N GLY A 31 6.17 -2.51 6.59
CA GLY A 31 5.50 -2.81 7.85
C GLY A 31 4.56 -1.68 8.26
N THR A 32 3.41 -2.02 8.81
CA THR A 32 2.49 -1.06 9.44
C THR A 32 2.22 -1.46 10.88
N TRP A 33 2.17 -0.47 11.76
CA TRP A 33 1.65 -0.57 13.13
C TRP A 33 0.20 -0.09 13.24
N SER A 34 -0.41 0.25 12.11
CA SER A 34 -1.77 0.79 12.06
C SER A 34 -2.79 -0.33 11.93
N SER A 35 -3.68 -0.43 12.91
CA SER A 35 -4.84 -1.34 12.85
C SER A 35 -5.86 -0.97 11.77
N ASN A 36 -5.75 0.25 11.22
CA ASN A 36 -6.61 0.80 10.18
C ASN A 36 -5.84 1.14 8.89
N PHE A 37 -4.73 0.45 8.62
CA PHE A 37 -4.01 0.61 7.36
C PHE A 37 -4.97 0.33 6.17
N PRO A 38 -4.94 1.12 5.08
CA PRO A 38 -5.84 0.91 3.94
C PRO A 38 -5.67 -0.49 3.33
N THR A 39 -6.76 -1.25 3.27
CA THR A 39 -6.80 -2.58 2.64
C THR A 39 -7.83 -2.66 1.52
N THR A 40 -7.77 -3.71 0.73
CA THR A 40 -8.76 -4.03 -0.32
C THR A 40 -9.60 -5.23 0.11
N ALA A 41 -10.77 -5.45 -0.48
CA ALA A 41 -11.57 -6.63 -0.17
C ALA A 41 -10.81 -7.92 -0.59
N GLY A 42 -10.91 -8.99 0.22
CA GLY A 42 -10.26 -10.29 -0.08
C GLY A 42 -8.80 -10.41 0.35
N ILE A 43 -8.38 -9.68 1.39
CA ILE A 43 -7.03 -9.81 1.96
C ILE A 43 -6.83 -11.16 2.65
N TYR A 44 -5.57 -11.59 2.66
CA TYR A 44 -5.14 -12.86 3.27
C TYR A 44 -5.32 -12.89 4.80
N ASN A 45 -5.20 -11.73 5.46
CA ASN A 45 -5.45 -11.58 6.89
C ASN A 45 -6.15 -10.25 7.13
N GLU A 46 -7.35 -10.30 7.70
CA GLU A 46 -8.16 -9.10 8.01
C GLU A 46 -7.85 -8.52 9.39
N ILE A 47 -7.09 -9.23 10.22
CA ILE A 47 -6.88 -8.89 11.62
C ILE A 47 -5.44 -8.44 11.83
N PHE A 48 -5.30 -7.19 12.26
CA PHE A 48 -4.02 -6.66 12.72
C PHE A 48 -3.52 -7.43 13.94
N ASN A 49 -2.41 -8.17 13.82
CA ASN A 49 -1.93 -9.09 14.87
C ASN A 49 -1.08 -8.40 15.96
N THR A 50 -1.51 -7.21 16.38
CA THR A 50 -1.08 -6.45 17.57
C THR A 50 0.32 -5.83 17.60
N ASN A 51 1.24 -6.19 16.68
CA ASN A 51 2.59 -5.62 16.69
C ASN A 51 2.97 -4.96 15.36
N ILE A 52 3.28 -5.73 14.32
CA ILE A 52 3.63 -5.21 12.99
C ILE A 52 3.06 -6.18 11.98
N ASP A 53 2.31 -5.66 11.01
CA ASP A 53 1.87 -6.44 9.87
C ASP A 53 2.60 -6.01 8.60
N VAL A 54 2.88 -6.99 7.75
CA VAL A 54 3.46 -6.75 6.43
C VAL A 54 2.34 -6.30 5.49
N PHE A 55 2.60 -5.25 4.72
CA PHE A 55 1.72 -4.83 3.64
C PHE A 55 2.41 -4.95 2.27
N VAL A 56 1.58 -5.14 1.25
CA VAL A 56 1.92 -4.93 -0.16
C VAL A 56 0.87 -4.00 -0.75
N CYS A 57 1.29 -2.85 -1.26
CA CYS A 57 0.44 -1.89 -1.93
C CYS A 57 0.74 -1.88 -3.43
N LYS A 58 -0.30 -1.82 -4.26
CA LYS A 58 -0.21 -1.56 -5.70
C LYS A 58 -0.88 -0.23 -6.02
N LEU A 59 -0.14 0.71 -6.58
CA LEU A 59 -0.68 1.94 -7.14
C LEU A 59 -0.79 1.80 -8.66
N SER A 60 -2.02 1.89 -9.16
CA SER A 60 -2.34 1.82 -10.58
C SER A 60 -2.89 3.14 -11.08
N MET A 61 -2.48 3.55 -12.28
CA MET A 61 -3.13 4.66 -12.96
C MET A 61 -4.44 4.20 -13.59
N LEU A 62 -5.49 4.99 -13.39
CA LEU A 62 -6.55 5.02 -14.38
C LEU A 62 -5.98 5.70 -15.64
N PRO A 63 -6.27 5.19 -16.85
CA PRO A 63 -5.93 5.89 -18.07
C PRO A 63 -6.42 7.34 -17.96
N LYS A 64 -5.60 8.31 -18.35
CA LYS A 64 -6.11 9.67 -18.55
C LYS A 64 -7.25 9.55 -19.56
N SER A 65 -8.47 9.84 -19.16
CA SER A 65 -9.56 10.07 -20.10
C SER A 65 -9.15 11.27 -20.95
N HIS A 66 -8.87 11.01 -22.22
CA HIS A 66 -8.75 12.05 -23.24
C HIS A 66 -10.13 12.62 -23.56
#